data_AF-A0A0N0K0S7-F1
#
_entry.id   AF-A0A0N0K0S7-F1
#
_cell.length_a   1.000
_cell.length_b   1.000
_cell.length_c   1.000
_cell.angle_alpha   90.00
_cell.angle_beta   90.00
_cell.angle_gamma   90.00
#
_symmetry.space_group_name_H-M   'P 1'
#
loop_
_entity.id
_entity.type
_entity.pdbx_description
1 polymer ?
#
loop_
_entity_poly.entity_id
_entity_poly.type
_entity_poly.pdbx_seq_one_letter_code
_entity_poly.pdbx_strand_id
1 'polypeptide(L)'
;MTVWIACGADIIAADVIRWREPIWERRGPKGAKPRKVGDREVVAEVIDGPDADGWMILLVRGCTLLADSRPEDQLKTGQEMRRKATTITRGEAARLEWTDEAARRAVRGSRFIRPAHGSGSSPDARDV
;
A
#
# COMPACT_ATOMS: atom_id res chain seq x y z
N MET A 1 -17.91 12.00 12.34
CA MET A 1 -17.15 12.52 11.18
C MET A 1 -15.90 11.68 11.03
N THR A 2 -15.48 11.35 9.81
CA THR A 2 -14.23 10.60 9.56
C THR A 2 -13.06 11.58 9.54
N VAL A 3 -12.04 11.34 10.39
CA VAL A 3 -10.85 12.19 10.51
C VAL A 3 -9.68 11.52 9.81
N TRP A 4 -9.05 12.24 8.88
CA TRP A 4 -7.84 11.79 8.19
C TRP A 4 -6.63 12.53 8.77
N ILE A 5 -5.65 11.78 9.26
CA ILE A 5 -4.43 12.29 9.88
C ILE A 5 -3.27 12.03 8.92
N ALA A 6 -2.48 13.05 8.60
CA ALA A 6 -1.27 12.87 7.78
C ALA A 6 -0.38 11.78 8.40
N CYS A 7 0.02 10.79 7.60
CA CYS A 7 0.82 9.66 8.07
C CYS A 7 2.12 9.56 7.28
N GLY A 8 3.21 9.36 8.03
CA GLY A 8 4.54 9.19 7.47
C GLY A 8 4.87 7.71 7.38
N ALA A 9 6.05 7.34 7.86
CA ALA A 9 6.47 5.94 7.96
C ALA A 9 5.82 5.18 9.14
N ASP A 10 4.79 5.75 9.79
CA ASP A 10 4.15 5.18 10.97
C ASP A 10 2.93 4.28 10.65
N ILE A 11 2.82 3.83 9.39
CA ILE A 11 1.75 2.95 8.90
C ILE A 11 1.94 1.53 9.45
N ILE A 12 0.85 0.95 9.99
CA ILE A 12 0.82 -0.41 10.52
C ILE A 12 -0.31 -1.22 9.89
N ALA A 13 -0.28 -2.55 10.09
CA ALA A 13 -1.42 -3.41 9.74
C ALA A 13 -2.71 -2.91 10.41
N ALA A 14 -3.84 -3.11 9.72
CA ALA A 14 -5.17 -2.59 10.03
C ALA A 14 -5.36 -1.07 9.91
N ASP A 15 -4.34 -0.27 9.57
CA ASP A 15 -4.57 1.12 9.17
C ASP A 15 -5.39 1.16 7.87
N VAL A 16 -6.35 2.08 7.78
CA VAL A 16 -6.95 2.49 6.51
C VAL A 16 -6.25 3.76 6.06
N ILE A 17 -5.59 3.72 4.91
CA ILE A 17 -4.76 4.80 4.39
C ILE A 17 -5.31 5.33 3.07
N ARG A 18 -5.04 6.61 2.81
CA ARG A 18 -5.36 7.32 1.59
C ARG A 18 -4.12 8.02 1.07
N TRP A 19 -3.85 7.91 -0.23
CA TRP A 19 -2.73 8.61 -0.88
C TRP A 19 -3.04 8.88 -2.35
N ARG A 20 -2.27 9.78 -2.96
CA ARG A 20 -2.30 10.04 -4.40
C ARG A 20 -1.14 9.33 -5.08
N GLU A 21 -1.41 8.63 -6.18
CA GLU A 21 -0.35 8.05 -7.00
C GLU A 21 -0.52 8.34 -8.49
N PRO A 22 0.60 8.56 -9.22
CA PRO A 22 0.57 8.70 -10.65
C PRO A 22 0.20 7.39 -11.34
N ILE A 23 -0.60 7.51 -12.39
CA ILE A 23 -0.89 6.42 -13.32
C ILE A 23 0.12 6.51 -14.46
N TRP A 24 0.81 5.40 -14.71
CA TRP A 24 1.77 5.29 -15.79
C TRP A 24 1.20 4.44 -16.91
N GLU A 25 1.49 4.83 -18.14
CA GLU A 25 1.16 4.05 -19.33
C GLU A 25 1.74 2.64 -19.23
N ARG A 26 1.04 1.66 -19.83
CA ARG A 26 1.58 0.29 -19.94
C ARG A 26 2.95 0.36 -20.60
N ARG A 27 3.89 -0.46 -20.10
CA ARG A 27 5.29 -0.45 -20.55
C ARG A 27 5.34 -0.53 -22.07
N GLY A 28 5.81 0.56 -22.68
CA GLY A 28 6.04 0.61 -24.12
C GLY A 28 7.19 -0.28 -24.57
N PRO A 29 7.58 -0.20 -25.86
CA PRO A 29 8.72 -0.92 -26.39
C PRO A 29 9.99 -0.76 -25.54
N LYS A 30 10.89 -1.75 -25.59
CA LYS A 30 12.14 -1.74 -24.82
C LYS A 30 12.91 -0.43 -25.07
N GLY A 31 13.14 0.35 -24.01
CA GLY A 31 13.84 1.64 -24.07
C GLY A 31 12.92 2.88 -24.05
N ALA A 32 11.61 2.71 -24.21
CA ALA A 32 10.66 3.81 -24.06
C ALA A 32 10.61 4.29 -22.60
N LYS A 33 10.63 5.61 -22.40
CA LYS A 33 10.44 6.23 -21.08
C LYS A 33 8.97 6.04 -20.66
N PRO A 34 8.67 5.71 -19.39
CA PRO A 34 7.30 5.67 -18.89
C PRO A 34 6.65 7.05 -19.05
N ARG A 35 5.46 7.10 -19.66
CA ARG A 35 4.66 8.32 -19.73
C ARG A 35 3.62 8.32 -18.61
N LYS A 36 3.52 9.42 -17.88
CA LYS A 36 2.43 9.62 -16.91
C LYS A 36 1.16 9.92 -17.71
N VAL A 37 0.07 9.22 -17.39
CA VAL A 37 -1.23 9.35 -18.07
C VAL A 37 -2.36 9.79 -17.17
N GLY A 38 -2.07 10.09 -15.90
CA GLY A 38 -3.07 10.58 -14.96
C GLY A 38 -2.58 10.44 -13.53
N ASP A 39 -3.49 10.69 -12.60
CA ASP A 39 -3.32 10.48 -11.18
C ASP A 39 -4.59 9.84 -10.61
N ARG A 40 -4.44 9.11 -9.51
CA ARG A 40 -5.58 8.59 -8.74
C ARG A 40 -5.36 8.77 -7.25
N GLU A 41 -6.45 8.99 -6.54
CA GLU A 41 -6.50 8.90 -5.08
C GLU A 41 -6.96 7.49 -4.71
N VAL A 42 -6.13 6.77 -3.94
CA VAL A 42 -6.40 5.39 -3.51
C VAL A 42 -6.69 5.41 -2.03
N VAL A 43 -7.73 4.68 -1.63
CA VAL A 43 -8.02 4.34 -0.23
C VAL A 43 -7.87 2.84 -0.08
N ALA A 44 -7.04 2.38 0.84
CA ALA A 44 -6.81 0.96 1.07
C ALA A 44 -6.63 0.64 2.55
N GLU A 45 -7.01 -0.57 2.94
CA GLU A 45 -6.67 -1.16 4.23
C GLU A 45 -5.31 -1.84 4.14
N VAL A 46 -4.47 -1.68 5.16
CA VAL A 46 -3.17 -2.35 5.27
C VAL A 46 -3.41 -3.75 5.84
N ILE A 47 -3.30 -4.76 4.99
CA ILE A 47 -3.42 -6.16 5.38
C ILE A 47 -2.15 -6.62 6.10
N ASP A 48 -1.00 -6.27 5.54
CA ASP A 48 0.30 -6.52 6.15
C ASP A 48 1.16 -5.26 6.10
N GLY A 49 1.79 -4.98 7.24
CA GLY A 49 2.61 -3.78 7.45
C GLY A 49 3.89 -3.81 6.62
N PRO A 50 4.70 -2.73 6.67
CA PRO A 50 5.95 -2.69 5.93
C PRO A 50 6.86 -3.85 6.35
N ASP A 51 7.24 -4.71 5.40
CA ASP A 51 8.31 -5.70 5.59
C ASP A 51 9.68 -5.02 5.74
N ALA A 52 10.74 -5.81 5.92
CA ALA A 52 12.10 -5.29 6.08
C ALA A 52 12.57 -4.44 4.87
N ASP A 53 11.99 -4.66 3.69
CA ASP A 53 12.27 -3.92 2.46
C ASP A 53 11.28 -2.75 2.22
N GLY A 54 10.36 -2.54 3.18
CA GLY A 54 9.36 -1.49 3.17
C GLY A 54 8.17 -1.75 2.26
N TRP A 55 7.89 -3.00 1.86
CA TRP A 55 6.69 -3.36 1.12
C TRP A 55 5.52 -3.69 2.03
N MET A 56 4.33 -3.29 1.62
CA MET A 56 3.07 -3.58 2.30
C MET A 56 2.13 -4.34 1.36
N ILE A 57 1.25 -5.13 1.97
CA ILE A 57 0.09 -5.74 1.31
C ILE A 57 -1.15 -4.92 1.66
N LEU A 58 -1.87 -4.49 0.65
CA LEU A 58 -3.00 -3.56 0.79
C LEU A 58 -4.24 -4.14 0.12
N LEU A 59 -5.40 -3.87 0.69
CA LEU A 59 -6.69 -4.20 0.11
C LEU A 59 -7.44 -2.92 -0.24
N VAL A 60 -7.69 -2.72 -1.54
CA VAL A 60 -8.34 -1.50 -2.04
C VAL A 60 -9.75 -1.40 -1.50
N ARG A 61 -10.05 -0.26 -0.88
CA ARG A 61 -11.39 0.11 -0.40
C ARG A 61 -12.06 1.14 -1.28
N GLY A 62 -11.26 2.00 -1.94
CA GLY A 62 -11.75 2.96 -2.92
C GLY A 62 -10.64 3.46 -3.84
N CYS A 63 -11.04 3.94 -5.00
CA CYS A 63 -10.14 4.55 -5.97
C CYS A 63 -10.90 5.64 -6.73
N THR A 64 -10.43 6.88 -6.63
CA THR A 64 -10.97 8.02 -7.37
C THR A 64 -9.97 8.44 -8.42
N LEU A 65 -10.35 8.36 -9.69
CA LEU A 65 -9.55 8.90 -10.78
C LEU A 65 -9.54 10.43 -10.72
N LEU A 66 -8.36 11.03 -10.89
CA LEU A 66 -8.21 12.47 -11.07
C LEU A 66 -8.20 12.79 -12.58
N ALA A 67 -8.21 14.08 -12.93
CA ALA A 67 -8.26 14.54 -14.32
C ALA A 67 -7.22 13.82 -15.22
N ASP A 68 -7.54 13.70 -16.50
CA ASP A 68 -6.73 13.06 -17.55
C ASP A 68 -6.60 11.53 -17.46
N SER A 69 -7.14 10.90 -16.43
CA SER A 69 -7.11 9.44 -16.27
C SER A 69 -8.21 8.73 -17.06
N ARG A 70 -7.95 7.49 -17.49
CA ARG A 70 -8.92 6.68 -18.22
C ARG A 70 -9.65 5.71 -17.28
N PRO A 71 -10.91 5.33 -17.55
CA PRO A 71 -11.67 4.44 -16.68
C PRO A 71 -10.97 3.12 -16.36
N GLU A 72 -10.22 2.55 -17.30
CA GLU A 72 -9.47 1.31 -17.10
C GLU A 72 -8.31 1.44 -16.08
N ASP A 73 -7.91 2.66 -15.75
CA ASP A 73 -6.85 2.94 -14.78
C ASP A 73 -7.38 2.91 -13.32
N GLN A 74 -8.70 2.76 -13.13
CA GLN A 74 -9.32 2.66 -11.80
C GLN A 74 -9.06 1.30 -11.17
N LEU A 75 -8.63 1.31 -9.90
CA LEU A 75 -8.47 0.09 -9.11
C LEU A 75 -9.82 -0.43 -8.65
N LYS A 76 -9.98 -1.74 -8.66
CA LYS A 76 -11.23 -2.38 -8.20
C LYS A 76 -11.25 -2.44 -6.68
N THR A 77 -12.37 -2.11 -6.07
CA THR A 77 -12.59 -2.39 -4.65
C THR A 77 -12.48 -3.88 -4.37
N GLY A 78 -11.81 -4.25 -3.28
CA GLY A 78 -11.50 -5.64 -2.93
C GLY A 78 -10.28 -6.21 -3.65
N GLN A 79 -9.61 -5.45 -4.51
CA GLN A 79 -8.36 -5.86 -5.12
C GLN A 79 -7.21 -5.77 -4.10
N GLU A 80 -6.45 -6.84 -3.95
CA GLU A 80 -5.17 -6.79 -3.24
C GLU A 80 -4.05 -6.20 -4.11
N MET A 81 -3.15 -5.44 -3.49
CA MET A 81 -1.96 -4.94 -4.15
C MET A 81 -0.76 -4.84 -3.22
N ARG A 82 0.42 -4.88 -3.83
CA ARG A 82 1.69 -4.64 -3.15
C ARG A 82 2.23 -3.25 -3.49
N ARG A 83 2.63 -2.48 -2.47
CA ARG A 83 3.19 -1.13 -2.61
C ARG A 83 4.30 -0.87 -1.58
N LYS A 84 5.32 -0.11 -1.98
CA LYS A 84 6.33 0.37 -1.02
C LYS A 84 5.77 1.51 -0.19
N ALA A 85 6.01 1.49 1.12
CA ALA A 85 5.64 2.56 2.04
C ALA A 85 6.22 3.92 1.60
N THR A 86 7.43 3.94 1.05
CA THR A 86 8.04 5.17 0.52
C THR A 86 7.30 5.77 -0.69
N THR A 87 6.58 4.94 -1.46
CA THR A 87 5.79 5.41 -2.61
C THR A 87 4.50 6.03 -2.13
N ILE A 88 3.87 5.39 -1.13
CA ILE A 88 2.63 5.88 -0.53
C ILE A 88 2.85 7.21 0.19
N THR A 89 3.86 7.27 1.05
CA THR A 89 4.21 8.50 1.80
C THR A 89 4.57 9.67 0.89
N ARG A 90 5.23 9.43 -0.25
CA ARG A 90 5.46 10.45 -1.30
C ARG A 90 4.17 10.99 -1.92
N GLY A 91 3.08 10.23 -1.85
CA GLY A 91 1.75 10.61 -2.33
C GLY A 91 0.90 11.35 -1.30
N GLU A 92 1.52 12.06 -0.35
CA GLU A 92 0.83 12.81 0.72
C GLU A 92 -0.14 11.92 1.52
N ALA A 93 0.37 10.79 2.00
CA ALA A 93 -0.45 9.80 2.68
C ALA A 93 -1.12 10.35 3.94
N ALA A 94 -2.36 9.94 4.15
CA ALA A 94 -3.10 10.15 5.38
C ALA A 94 -3.76 8.84 5.82
N ARG A 95 -3.82 8.58 7.12
CA ARG A 95 -4.55 7.45 7.69
C ARG A 95 -5.86 7.91 8.30
N LEU A 96 -6.85 7.04 8.28
CA LEU A 96 -8.06 7.22 9.06
C LEU A 96 -7.71 7.10 10.54
N GLU A 97 -8.22 8.03 11.36
CA GLU A 97 -8.12 7.94 12.81
C GLU A 97 -8.81 6.66 13.31
N TRP A 98 -8.14 5.92 14.19
CA TRP A 98 -8.76 4.76 14.83
C TRP A 98 -9.75 5.23 15.89
N THR A 99 -10.84 4.50 16.07
CA THR A 99 -11.77 4.75 17.18
C THR A 99 -11.07 4.69 18.54
N ASP A 100 -10.05 3.84 18.68
CA ASP A 100 -9.15 3.77 19.83
C ASP A 100 -7.69 3.92 19.40
N GLU A 101 -7.18 5.14 19.49
CA GLU A 101 -5.79 5.46 19.16
C GLU A 101 -4.79 4.95 20.22
N ALA A 102 -5.24 4.65 21.44
CA ALA A 102 -4.41 4.01 22.45
C ALA A 102 -4.15 2.54 22.08
N ALA A 103 -5.19 1.82 21.61
CA ALA A 103 -5.04 0.48 21.05
C ALA A 103 -4.09 0.48 19.84
N ARG A 104 -4.24 1.43 18.91
CA ARG A 104 -3.31 1.57 17.77
C ARG A 104 -1.86 1.72 18.24
N ARG A 105 -1.61 2.55 19.24
CA ARG A 105 -0.27 2.76 19.81
C ARG A 105 0.29 1.48 20.43
N ALA A 106 -0.54 0.70 21.11
CA ALA A 106 -0.15 -0.59 21.68
C ALA A 106 0.19 -1.62 20.59
N VAL A 107 -0.61 -1.72 19.53
CA VAL A 107 -0.36 -2.57 18.35
C VAL A 107 0.98 -2.20 17.72
N ARG A 108 1.23 -0.91 17.48
CA ARG A 108 2.50 -0.42 16.92
C ARG A 108 3.71 -0.77 17.78
N GLY A 109 3.58 -0.70 19.10
CA GLY A 109 4.66 -1.03 20.04
C GLY A 109 4.86 -2.54 20.28
N SER A 110 3.97 -3.38 19.73
CA SER A 110 3.99 -4.82 20.00
C SER A 110 5.07 -5.53 19.19
N ARG A 111 5.89 -6.33 19.90
CA ARG A 111 6.89 -7.21 19.28
C ARG A 111 6.30 -8.44 18.57
N PHE A 112 5.01 -8.72 18.79
CA PHE A 112 4.34 -9.91 18.30
C PHE A 112 3.67 -9.72 16.93
N ILE A 113 3.54 -8.48 16.46
CA ILE A 113 2.95 -8.13 15.17
C ILE A 113 4.07 -7.92 14.13
N ARG A 114 5.10 -8.77 14.20
CA ARG A 114 6.13 -8.84 13.16
C ARG A 114 5.54 -9.67 12.02
N PRO A 115 5.65 -9.25 10.75
CA PRO A 115 5.15 -10.04 9.65
C PRO A 115 5.79 -11.43 9.70
N ALA A 116 4.96 -12.46 9.62
CA ALA A 116 5.42 -13.82 9.46
C ALA A 116 6.14 -13.89 8.11
N HIS A 117 7.47 -13.79 8.13
CA HIS A 117 8.27 -14.14 6.96
C HIS A 117 7.83 -15.53 6.51
N GLY A 118 7.39 -15.62 5.25
CA GLY A 118 7.00 -16.87 4.62
C GLY A 118 8.06 -17.93 4.89
N SER A 119 7.63 -19.05 5.44
CA SER A 119 8.41 -20.27 5.52
C SER A 119 8.77 -20.71 4.10
N GLY A 120 9.91 -20.22 3.62
CA GLY A 120 10.63 -20.84 2.53
C GLY A 120 11.09 -22.22 2.98
N SER A 121 10.21 -23.20 2.88
CA SER A 121 10.58 -24.61 2.86
C SER A 121 10.70 -25.00 1.39
N SER A 122 11.81 -24.64 0.75
CA SER A 122 12.30 -25.44 -0.37
C SER A 122 13.12 -26.57 0.26
N PRO A 123 12.68 -27.83 0.19
CA PRO A 123 13.53 -28.91 0.64
C PRO A 123 14.69 -29.03 -0.35
N ASP A 124 15.88 -28.83 0.21
CA ASP A 124 17.15 -29.30 -0.31
C ASP A 124 16.97 -30.76 -0.77
N ALA A 125 17.19 -31.03 -2.06
CA ALA A 125 17.47 -32.35 -2.56
C ALA A 125 18.81 -32.27 -3.27
N ARG A 126 19.85 -32.52 -2.48
CA ARG A 126 21.20 -32.86 -2.94
C ARG A 126 21.20 -34.23 -3.62
N ASP A 127 22.13 -34.36 -4.57
CA ASP A 127 22.82 -35.57 -5.02
C ASP A 127 21.99 -36.77 -5.51
N VAL A 128 21.93 -36.97 -6.84
CA VAL A 128 22.55 -38.08 -7.60
C VAL A 128 22.89 -37.60 -9.01
#